data_AF-A0A954HUY3-F1
#
_entry.id   AF-A0A954HUY3-F1
#
_cell.length_a   1.000
_cell.length_b   1.000
_cell.length_c   1.000
_cell.angle_alpha   90.00
_cell.angle_beta   90.00
_cell.angle_gamma   90.00
#
_symmetry.space_group_name_H-M   'P 1'
#
loop_
_entity.id
_entity.type
_entity.pdbx_description
1 polymer ?
#
loop_
_entity_poly.entity_id
_entity_poly.type
_entity_poly.pdbx_seq_one_letter_code
_entity_poly.pdbx_strand_id
1 'polypeptide(L)'
;GVVLRLAMGFTMIWLAVTEKALNPRVSEAVVIDFGLESVIPVSSAMWVFSVGVIELAVGLVLVLGLFTRTFAFIAFVVLTLSFFYFKEDVAGHVTFFGTLLIMMITGAGQGSLDAWIANRTRGVAGTAAPYGTQAC
;
A
#
# COMPACT_ATOMS: atom_id res chain seq x y z
N GLY A 1 -12.31 2.05 8.26
CA GLY A 1 -11.89 2.31 6.88
C GLY A 1 -11.02 3.56 6.80
N VAL A 2 -11.62 4.76 6.77
CA VAL A 2 -10.92 6.01 6.43
C VAL A 2 -9.76 6.36 7.38
N VAL A 3 -9.95 6.29 8.70
CA VAL A 3 -8.88 6.59 9.67
C VAL A 3 -7.69 5.65 9.52
N LEU A 4 -7.94 4.34 9.44
CA LEU A 4 -6.88 3.34 9.22
C LEU A 4 -6.15 3.55 7.90
N ARG A 5 -6.88 3.91 6.84
CA ARG A 5 -6.31 4.20 5.52
C ARG A 5 -5.37 5.40 5.58
N LEU A 6 -5.82 6.49 6.20
CA LEU A 6 -5.01 7.69 6.36
C LEU A 6 -3.79 7.41 7.25
N ALA A 7 -3.99 6.77 8.40
CA ALA A 7 -2.90 6.40 9.30
C ALA A 7 -1.85 5.54 8.57
N MET A 8 -2.26 4.47 7.90
CA MET A 8 -1.37 3.59 7.14
C MET A 8 -0.66 4.35 6.01
N GLY A 9 -1.38 5.16 5.24
CA GLY A 9 -0.80 5.96 4.17
C GLY A 9 0.22 6.98 4.66
N PHE A 10 -0.07 7.68 5.76
CA PHE A 10 0.87 8.58 6.41
C PHE A 10 2.08 7.85 6.99
N THR A 11 1.91 6.66 7.57
CA THR A 11 3.03 5.85 8.05
C THR A 11 3.96 5.47 6.90
N MET A 12 3.43 5.04 5.76
CA MET A 12 4.24 4.74 4.56
C MET A 12 5.02 5.97 4.08
N ILE A 13 4.36 7.12 3.99
CA ILE A 13 5.00 8.39 3.58
C ILE A 13 6.09 8.78 4.59
N TRP A 14 5.81 8.64 5.88
CA TRP A 14 6.75 8.96 6.95
C TRP A 14 8.01 8.08 6.85
N LEU A 15 7.86 6.77 6.68
CA LEU A 15 8.98 5.84 6.51
C LEU A 15 9.80 6.16 5.26
N ALA A 16 9.14 6.40 4.12
CA ALA A 16 9.80 6.75 2.87
C ALA A 16 10.66 8.03 3.01
N VAL A 17 10.18 9.04 3.74
CA VAL A 17 10.93 10.28 3.94
C VAL A 17 12.03 10.10 4.99
N THR A 18 11.72 9.53 6.15
CA THR A 18 12.65 9.49 7.27
C THR A 18 13.71 8.40 7.14
N GLU A 19 13.29 7.17 6.88
CA GLU A 19 14.16 5.99 6.85
C GLU A 19 14.87 5.82 5.50
N LYS A 20 14.30 6.33 4.40
CA LYS A 20 14.83 6.09 3.04
C LYS A 20 15.46 7.35 2.45
N ALA A 21 14.91 8.54 2.70
CA ALA A 21 15.48 9.78 2.17
C ALA A 21 16.44 10.49 3.14
N LEU A 22 16.10 10.57 4.43
CA LEU A 22 16.89 11.36 5.40
C LEU A 22 18.02 10.56 6.06
N ASN A 23 17.81 9.28 6.38
CA ASN A 23 18.84 8.44 6.99
C ASN A 23 18.83 7.00 6.45
N PRO A 24 19.34 6.77 5.22
CA PRO A 24 19.24 5.47 4.54
C PRO A 24 20.16 4.40 5.13
N ARG A 25 21.03 4.71 6.11
CA ARG A 25 22.09 3.80 6.59
C ARG A 25 21.59 2.42 7.00
N VAL A 26 20.46 2.35 7.69
CA VAL A 26 19.87 1.07 8.12
C VAL A 26 19.32 0.29 6.93
N SER A 27 18.68 0.98 5.99
CA SER A 27 18.12 0.36 4.77
C SER A 27 19.23 -0.09 3.80
N GLU A 28 20.34 0.64 3.72
CA GLU A 28 21.52 0.27 2.92
C GLU A 28 22.23 -0.96 3.50
N ALA A 29 22.32 -1.06 4.82
CA ALA A 29 22.89 -2.23 5.48
C ALA A 29 22.13 -3.52 5.10
N VAL A 30 20.79 -3.46 5.05
CA VAL A 30 19.97 -4.60 4.57
C VAL A 30 20.29 -4.96 3.12
N VAL A 31 20.50 -3.97 2.24
CA VAL A 31 20.86 -4.21 0.84
C VAL A 31 22.19 -4.93 0.71
N ILE A 32 23.17 -4.55 1.53
CA ILE A 32 24.51 -5.13 1.55
C ILE A 32 24.48 -6.54 2.18
N ASP A 33 23.85 -6.68 3.35
CA ASP A 33 23.82 -7.94 4.13
C ASP A 33 23.12 -9.07 3.37
N PHE A 34 22.10 -8.74 2.56
CA PHE A 34 21.37 -9.69 1.73
C PHE A 34 21.85 -9.74 0.27
N GLY A 35 22.89 -8.97 -0.08
CA GLY A 35 23.52 -9.01 -1.39
C GLY A 35 22.60 -8.66 -2.57
N LEU A 36 21.63 -7.75 -2.37
CA LEU A 36 20.64 -7.40 -3.40
C LEU A 36 21.25 -6.77 -4.66
N GLU A 37 22.46 -6.22 -4.55
CA GLU A 37 23.23 -5.71 -5.70
C GLU A 37 23.53 -6.79 -6.75
N SER A 38 23.50 -8.07 -6.37
CA SER A 38 23.64 -9.20 -7.30
C SER A 38 22.40 -9.44 -8.17
N VAL A 39 21.22 -8.99 -7.73
CA VAL A 39 19.95 -9.17 -8.44
C VAL A 39 19.75 -8.05 -9.45
N ILE A 40 19.97 -6.80 -9.02
CA ILE A 40 20.00 -5.63 -9.89
C ILE A 40 21.30 -4.89 -9.59
N PRO A 41 22.21 -4.78 -10.57
CA PRO A 41 23.55 -4.22 -10.38
C PRO A 41 23.51 -2.69 -10.34
N VAL A 42 22.92 -2.16 -9.29
CA VAL A 42 22.91 -0.74 -8.94
C VAL A 42 23.42 -0.58 -7.50
N SER A 43 23.89 0.62 -7.15
CA SER A 43 24.41 0.86 -5.80
C SER A 43 23.34 0.68 -4.73
N SER A 44 23.77 0.29 -3.52
CA SER A 44 22.90 0.17 -2.34
C SER A 44 22.02 1.41 -2.10
N ALA A 45 22.59 2.61 -2.22
CA ALA A 45 21.85 3.87 -2.10
C ALA A 45 20.72 4.00 -3.15
N MET A 46 20.97 3.58 -4.40
CA MET A 46 19.98 3.65 -5.47
C MET A 46 18.87 2.62 -5.28
N TRP A 47 19.19 1.44 -4.75
CA TRP A 47 18.22 0.44 -4.29
C TRP A 47 17.27 1.03 -3.24
N VAL A 48 17.82 1.58 -2.16
CA VAL A 48 17.03 2.17 -1.06
C VAL A 48 16.18 3.33 -1.56
N PHE A 49 16.73 4.20 -2.38
CA PHE A 49 16.00 5.31 -2.98
C PHE A 49 14.81 4.83 -3.81
N SER A 50 15.01 3.80 -4.64
CA SER A 50 13.95 3.25 -5.48
C SER A 50 12.81 2.66 -4.64
N VAL A 51 13.14 1.93 -3.58
CA VAL A 51 12.16 1.40 -2.63
C VAL A 51 11.41 2.54 -1.94
N GLY A 52 12.11 3.58 -1.49
CA GLY A 52 11.50 4.75 -0.86
C GLY A 52 10.53 5.50 -1.79
N VAL A 53 10.84 5.63 -3.07
CA VAL A 53 9.93 6.23 -4.07
C VAL A 53 8.65 5.40 -4.23
N ILE A 54 8.78 4.07 -4.26
CA ILE A 54 7.63 3.15 -4.34
C ILE A 54 6.78 3.26 -3.06
N GLU A 55 7.40 3.24 -1.88
CA GLU A 55 6.71 3.39 -0.59
C GLU A 55 5.94 4.72 -0.51
N LEU A 56 6.56 5.81 -0.96
CA LEU A 56 5.93 7.13 -1.01
C LEU A 56 4.71 7.13 -1.94
N ALA A 57 4.86 6.57 -3.15
CA ALA A 57 3.77 6.49 -4.12
C ALA A 57 2.60 5.65 -3.58
N VAL A 58 2.88 4.50 -2.97
CA VAL A 58 1.87 3.65 -2.33
C VAL A 58 1.17 4.39 -1.19
N GLY A 59 1.92 5.10 -0.34
CA GLY A 59 1.36 5.90 0.74
C GLY A 59 0.40 6.97 0.23
N LEU A 60 0.78 7.70 -0.82
CA LEU A 60 -0.09 8.70 -1.47
C LEU A 60 -1.35 8.08 -2.06
N VAL A 61 -1.24 6.96 -2.77
CA VAL A 61 -2.38 6.22 -3.34
C VAL A 61 -3.36 5.78 -2.25
N LEU A 62 -2.84 5.30 -1.11
CA LEU A 62 -3.66 4.93 0.04
C LEU A 62 -4.35 6.16 0.66
N VAL A 63 -3.65 7.29 0.85
CA VAL A 63 -4.25 8.53 1.37
C VAL A 63 -5.42 8.99 0.49
N LEU A 64 -5.19 9.02 -0.83
CA LEU A 64 -6.20 9.35 -1.84
C LEU A 64 -7.36 8.34 -1.87
N GLY A 65 -7.10 7.10 -1.44
CA GLY A 65 -8.10 6.03 -1.39
C GLY A 65 -8.39 5.44 -2.76
N LEU A 66 -7.38 5.35 -3.62
CA LEU A 66 -7.46 4.68 -4.91
C LEU A 66 -7.11 3.19 -4.74
N PHE A 67 -7.92 2.28 -5.28
CA PHE A 67 -7.68 0.84 -5.30
C PHE A 67 -7.24 0.25 -3.95
N THR A 68 -7.82 0.73 -2.85
CA THR A 68 -7.30 0.49 -1.50
C THR A 68 -7.26 -0.99 -1.12
N ARG A 69 -8.19 -1.81 -1.65
CA ARG A 69 -8.16 -3.27 -1.45
C ARG A 69 -6.99 -3.94 -2.17
N THR A 70 -6.77 -3.58 -3.43
CA THR A 70 -5.69 -4.12 -4.25
C THR A 70 -4.32 -3.75 -3.66
N PHE A 71 -4.13 -2.49 -3.29
CA PHE A 71 -2.89 -2.05 -2.67
C PHE A 71 -2.67 -2.65 -1.28
N ALA A 72 -3.73 -2.82 -0.48
CA ALA A 72 -3.61 -3.52 0.80
C ALA A 72 -3.19 -4.98 0.63
N PHE A 73 -3.72 -5.67 -0.39
CA PHE A 73 -3.32 -7.04 -0.70
C PHE A 73 -1.87 -7.13 -1.19
N ILE A 74 -1.47 -6.26 -2.14
CA ILE A 74 -0.08 -6.23 -2.64
C ILE A 74 0.88 -5.93 -1.48
N ALA A 75 0.58 -4.92 -0.67
CA ALA A 75 1.40 -4.58 0.50
C ALA A 75 1.48 -5.74 1.50
N PHE A 76 0.38 -6.46 1.73
CA PHE A 76 0.37 -7.64 2.60
C PHE A 76 1.29 -8.74 2.07
N VAL A 77 1.24 -9.01 0.75
CA VAL A 77 2.11 -10.01 0.11
C VAL A 77 3.58 -9.59 0.21
N VAL A 78 3.90 -8.34 -0.14
CA VAL A 78 5.26 -7.79 -0.06
C VAL A 78 5.79 -7.87 1.37
N LEU A 79 4.99 -7.43 2.36
CA LEU A 79 5.37 -7.48 3.77
C LEU A 79 5.59 -8.92 4.24
N THR A 80 4.77 -9.88 3.78
CA THR A 80 4.96 -11.30 4.09
C THR A 80 6.27 -11.83 3.53
N LEU A 81 6.58 -11.50 2.27
CA LEU A 81 7.83 -11.91 1.63
C LEU A 81 9.04 -11.28 2.33
N SER A 82 9.00 -9.98 2.61
CA SER A 82 10.05 -9.26 3.35
C SER A 82 10.27 -9.85 4.73
N PHE A 83 9.19 -10.09 5.48
CA PHE A 83 9.27 -10.64 6.84
C PHE A 83 10.00 -12.00 6.87
N PHE A 84 9.68 -12.91 5.95
CA PHE A 84 10.34 -14.22 5.88
C PHE A 84 11.74 -14.16 5.27
N TYR A 85 11.96 -13.28 4.30
CA TYR A 85 13.23 -13.16 3.60
C TYR A 85 14.30 -12.48 4.49
N PHE A 86 13.94 -11.34 5.09
CA PHE A 86 14.84 -10.55 5.94
C PHE A 86 14.84 -10.97 7.42
N LYS A 87 13.95 -11.90 7.82
CA LYS A 87 13.79 -12.37 9.21
C LYS A 87 13.56 -11.21 10.18
N GLU A 88 12.66 -10.32 9.80
CA GLU A 88 12.41 -9.06 10.51
C GLU A 88 11.72 -9.29 11.87
N ASP A 89 11.78 -8.29 12.75
CA ASP A 89 11.18 -8.39 14.08
C ASP A 89 9.65 -8.42 14.02
N VAL A 90 9.05 -9.35 14.77
CA VAL A 90 7.61 -9.61 14.82
C VAL A 90 6.85 -8.42 15.38
N ALA A 91 7.42 -7.73 16.37
CA ALA A 91 6.73 -6.69 17.13
C ALA A 91 6.28 -5.52 16.24
N GLY A 92 7.14 -5.08 15.32
CA GLY A 92 6.81 -4.01 14.36
C GLY A 92 5.83 -4.45 13.28
N HIS A 93 5.95 -5.69 12.81
CA HIS A 93 5.22 -6.19 11.64
C HIS A 93 3.77 -6.57 11.93
N VAL A 94 3.46 -7.03 13.15
CA VAL A 94 2.11 -7.50 13.49
C VAL A 94 1.06 -6.39 13.32
N THR A 95 1.42 -5.15 13.64
CA THR A 95 0.53 -3.98 13.50
C THR A 95 0.26 -3.66 12.03
N PHE A 96 1.29 -3.76 11.19
CA PHE A 96 1.14 -3.57 9.74
C PHE A 96 0.27 -4.68 9.13
N PHE A 97 0.52 -5.95 9.45
CA PHE A 97 -0.30 -7.07 8.99
C PHE A 97 -1.77 -6.92 9.41
N GLY A 98 -2.03 -6.63 10.69
CA GLY A 98 -3.38 -6.42 11.19
C GLY A 98 -4.11 -5.27 10.49
N THR A 99 -3.42 -4.14 10.29
CA THR A 99 -3.98 -2.98 9.60
C THR A 99 -4.32 -3.29 8.15
N LEU A 100 -3.41 -3.96 7.43
CA LEU A 100 -3.61 -4.36 6.03
C LEU A 100 -4.75 -5.38 5.87
N LEU A 101 -4.86 -6.36 6.78
CA LEU A 101 -5.98 -7.32 6.80
C LEU A 101 -7.33 -6.62 6.99
N ILE A 102 -7.42 -5.69 7.95
CA ILE A 102 -8.64 -4.90 8.17
C ILE A 102 -8.97 -4.05 6.94
N MET A 103 -7.95 -3.46 6.28
CA MET A 103 -8.14 -2.66 5.07
C MET A 103 -8.59 -3.51 3.86
N MET A 104 -8.10 -4.75 3.73
CA MET A 104 -8.58 -5.67 2.69
C MET A 104 -10.07 -5.99 2.87
N ILE A 105 -10.50 -6.29 4.11
CA ILE A 105 -11.89 -6.61 4.42
C ILE A 105 -12.78 -5.36 4.26
N THR A 106 -12.45 -4.27 4.96
CA THR A 106 -13.30 -3.07 5.05
C THR A 106 -13.21 -2.15 3.83
N GLY A 107 -12.13 -2.24 3.04
CA GLY A 107 -11.91 -1.42 1.85
C GLY A 107 -11.71 0.08 2.14
N ALA A 108 -11.83 0.88 1.08
CA ALA A 108 -11.47 2.30 1.08
C ALA A 108 -12.41 3.22 1.90
N GLY A 109 -13.63 2.78 2.19
CA GLY A 109 -14.69 3.56 2.86
C GLY A 109 -15.33 4.64 1.98
N GLN A 110 -16.39 5.29 2.48
CA GLN A 110 -17.18 6.31 1.75
C GLN A 110 -16.40 7.59 1.39
N GLY A 111 -15.30 7.89 2.09
CA GLY A 111 -14.41 9.04 1.82
C GLY A 111 -13.22 8.70 0.92
N SER A 112 -13.39 7.81 -0.05
CA SER A 112 -12.36 7.46 -1.05
C SER A 112 -12.63 8.15 -2.37
N LEU A 113 -11.57 8.45 -3.14
CA LEU A 113 -11.71 8.90 -4.52
C LEU A 113 -12.51 7.88 -5.35
N ASP A 114 -12.30 6.59 -5.13
CA ASP A 114 -13.09 5.52 -5.77
C ASP A 114 -14.59 5.65 -5.46
N ALA A 115 -14.97 5.89 -4.20
CA ALA A 115 -16.37 6.09 -3.81
C ALA A 115 -16.96 7.39 -4.39
N TRP A 116 -16.16 8.46 -4.46
CA TRP A 116 -16.56 9.72 -5.05
C TRP A 116 -16.83 9.58 -6.56
N ILE A 117 -15.93 8.92 -7.30
CA ILE A 117 -16.11 8.63 -8.73
C ILE A 117 -17.34 7.75 -8.94
N ALA A 118 -17.48 6.67 -8.17
CA ALA A 118 -18.62 5.75 -8.27
C ALA A 118 -19.97 6.42 -7.97
N ASN A 119 -20.03 7.32 -7.00
CA ASN A 119 -21.25 8.08 -6.71
C ASN A 119 -21.58 9.08 -7.81
N ARG A 120 -20.57 9.66 -8.47
CA ARG A 120 -20.78 10.60 -9.58
C ARG A 120 -21.23 9.91 -10.86
N THR A 121 -20.70 8.72 -11.16
CA THR A 121 -21.11 7.92 -12.33
C THR A 121 -22.50 7.31 -12.17
N ARG A 122 -22.92 6.96 -10.95
CA ARG A 122 -24.30 6.49 -10.67
C ARG A 122 -25.39 7.54 -10.92
N GLY A 123 -25.03 8.83 -10.97
CA GLY A 123 -25.94 9.93 -11.27
C GLY A 123 -26.17 10.17 -12.78
N VAL A 124 -25.48 9.44 -13.66
CA VAL A 124 -25.65 9.55 -15.11
C VAL A 124 -26.85 8.70 -15.52
N ALA A 125 -27.90 9.34 -16.04
CA ALA A 125 -29.09 8.66 -16.55
C ALA A 125 -28.71 7.68 -17.67
N GLY A 126 -28.89 6.37 -17.42
CA GLY A 126 -28.59 5.31 -18.38
C GLY A 126 -28.04 4.02 -17.76
N THR A 127 -27.55 4.04 -16.51
CA THR A 127 -27.04 2.83 -15.83
C THR A 127 -28.08 2.11 -14.96
N ALA A 128 -29.31 2.63 -14.88
CA ALA A 128 -30.40 2.06 -14.10
C ALA A 128 -31.31 1.14 -14.96
N ALA A 129 -30.85 -0.12 -15.13
CA ALA A 129 -31.64 -1.34 -15.36
C ALA A 129 -32.23 -1.58 -16.78
N PRO A 130 -32.52 -2.85 -17.22
CA PRO A 130 -33.22 -3.86 -16.43
C PRO A 130 -32.75 -5.33 -16.61
N TYR A 131 -32.38 -6.02 -15.51
CA TYR A 131 -32.70 -7.46 -15.41
C TYR A 131 -34.07 -7.57 -14.73
N GLY A 132 -35.10 -7.08 -15.44
CA GLY A 132 -36.47 -7.38 -15.09
C GLY A 132 -36.75 -8.79 -15.57
N THR A 133 -36.81 -9.75 -14.65
CA THR A 133 -37.46 -11.02 -14.90
C THR A 133 -38.90 -10.73 -15.34
N GLN A 134 -39.17 -10.85 -16.64
CA GLN A 134 -40.54 -10.98 -17.13
C GLN A 134 -41.02 -12.36 -16.68
N ALA A 135 -41.75 -12.39 -15.57
CA ALA A 135 -42.61 -13.52 -15.26
C ALA A 135 -43.76 -13.50 -16.28
N CYS A 136 -43.83 -14.55 -17.10
CA CYS A 136 -44.97 -14.87 -17.93
C CYS A 136 -45.77 -15.98 -17.25
#